data_AF-A0AA51QYR3-F1
#
_entry.id   AF-A0AA51QYR3-F1
#
_cell.length_a   1.000
_cell.length_b   1.000
_cell.length_c   1.000
_cell.angle_alpha   90.00
_cell.angle_beta   90.00
_cell.angle_gamma   90.00
#
_symmetry.space_group_name_H-M   'P 1'
#
loop_
_entity.id
_entity.type
_entity.pdbx_description
1 polymer ?
#
loop_
_entity_poly.entity_id
_entity_poly.type
_entity_poly.pdbx_seq_one_letter_code
_entity_poly.pdbx_strand_id
1 'polypeptide(L)'
;MNTISHILLSMLLVLVAYLVVQNQQLRAELDVISTTQNSAAAVLAETLTPLATKIDAINTVTSKIGKEADDASNQKLTALQKRLDLYKLIGTVNQANQLRAEGKGAEAAEKLVSTKKPIWQAGETFAAHKTKLQGLMGTLDKLSAAWKNGDTSTAPDAVRKTLEAVLGELNNEQK
;
A
#
# COMPACT_ATOMS: atom_id res chain seq x y z
N MET A 1 -12.35 88.28 47.33
CA MET A 1 -11.96 86.86 47.16
C MET A 1 -12.42 86.11 48.41
N ASN A 2 -13.70 85.81 48.61
CA ASN A 2 -14.70 85.02 47.87
C ASN A 2 -14.59 83.51 48.17
N THR A 3 -15.09 83.13 49.35
CA THR A 3 -15.21 81.77 49.92
C THR A 3 -15.74 80.72 48.94
N ILE A 4 -16.63 81.12 48.03
CA ILE A 4 -17.18 80.28 46.96
C ILE A 4 -16.07 79.72 46.06
N SER A 5 -15.06 80.53 45.73
CA SER A 5 -13.93 80.08 44.91
C SER A 5 -13.09 79.02 45.62
N HIS A 6 -12.90 79.13 46.94
CA HIS A 6 -12.18 78.12 47.72
C HIS A 6 -12.96 76.80 47.84
N ILE A 7 -14.29 76.86 47.99
CA ILE A 7 -15.15 75.66 48.03
C ILE A 7 -15.15 74.95 46.67
N LEU A 8 -15.21 75.70 45.56
CA LEU A 8 -15.13 75.13 44.23
C LEU A 8 -13.75 74.50 43.97
N LEU A 9 -12.67 75.16 44.39
CA LEU A 9 -11.32 74.65 44.23
C LEU A 9 -11.11 73.35 45.04
N SER A 10 -11.62 73.29 46.28
CA SER A 10 -11.51 72.10 47.11
C SER A 10 -12.33 70.93 46.56
N MET A 11 -13.54 71.18 46.05
CA MET A 11 -14.34 70.16 45.35
C MET A 11 -13.63 69.64 44.10
N LEU A 12 -13.03 70.52 43.30
CA LEU A 12 -12.26 70.14 42.11
C LEU A 12 -11.05 69.27 42.48
N LEU A 13 -10.36 69.60 43.58
CA LEU A 13 -9.24 68.83 44.08
C LEU A 13 -9.65 67.43 44.53
N VAL A 14 -10.79 67.29 45.22
CA VAL A 14 -11.35 66.00 45.61
C VAL A 14 -11.75 65.17 44.39
N LEU A 15 -12.37 65.81 43.38
CA LEU A 15 -12.74 65.13 42.13
C LEU A 15 -11.51 64.65 41.36
N VAL A 16 -10.47 65.48 41.25
CA VAL A 16 -9.20 65.10 40.60
C VAL A 16 -8.53 63.95 41.35
N ALA A 17 -8.49 64.00 42.68
CA ALA A 17 -7.93 62.91 43.50
C ALA A 17 -8.71 61.60 43.27
N TYR A 18 -10.04 61.67 43.23
CA TYR A 18 -10.89 60.50 42.95
C TYR A 18 -10.63 59.92 41.55
N LEU A 19 -10.55 60.77 40.52
CA LEU A 19 -10.25 60.35 39.14
C LEU A 19 -8.85 59.74 39.02
N VAL A 20 -7.86 60.25 39.75
CA VAL A 20 -6.50 59.67 39.78
C VAL A 20 -6.53 58.27 40.39
N VAL A 21 -7.21 58.08 41.52
CA VAL A 21 -7.36 56.75 42.15
C VAL A 21 -8.09 55.79 41.23
N GLN A 22 -9.17 56.24 40.58
CA GLN A 22 -9.92 55.42 39.62
C GLN A 22 -9.06 55.03 38.41
N ASN A 23 -8.24 55.96 37.88
CA ASN A 23 -7.34 55.67 36.76
C ASN A 23 -6.25 54.64 37.15
N GLN A 24 -5.74 54.71 38.38
CA GLN A 24 -4.77 53.73 38.89
C GLN A 24 -5.40 52.33 39.02
N GLN A 25 -6.64 52.23 39.50
CA GLN A 25 -7.36 50.95 39.59
C GLN A 25 -7.61 50.35 38.20
N LEU A 26 -8.06 51.15 37.24
CA LEU A 26 -8.24 50.71 35.85
C LEU A 26 -6.95 50.21 35.22
N ARG A 27 -5.82 50.87 35.47
CA ARG A 27 -4.50 50.42 34.99
C ARG A 27 -4.10 49.08 35.60
N ALA A 28 -4.35 48.89 36.89
CA ALA A 28 -4.06 47.62 37.56
C ALA A 28 -4.94 46.48 37.03
N GLU A 29 -6.22 46.72 36.80
CA GLU A 29 -7.12 45.73 36.18
C GLU A 29 -6.70 45.38 34.75
N LEU A 30 -6.33 46.37 33.94
CA LEU A 30 -5.79 46.15 32.59
C LEU A 30 -4.51 45.33 32.60
N ASP A 31 -3.61 45.57 33.56
CA ASP A 31 -2.36 44.82 33.70
C ASP A 31 -2.63 43.36 34.07
N VAL A 32 -3.56 43.10 35.00
CA VAL A 32 -3.99 41.74 35.36
C VAL A 32 -4.63 41.02 34.17
N ILE A 33 -5.48 41.71 33.40
CA ILE A 33 -6.11 41.14 32.19
C ILE A 33 -5.03 40.82 31.15
N SER A 34 -4.09 41.72 30.89
CA SER A 34 -3.00 41.51 29.94
C SER A 34 -2.14 40.31 30.33
N THR A 35 -1.78 40.23 31.62
CA THR A 35 -0.98 39.14 32.17
C THR A 35 -1.72 37.79 32.07
N THR A 36 -3.03 37.80 32.35
CA THR A 36 -3.88 36.60 32.24
C THR A 36 -4.02 36.15 30.79
N GLN A 37 -4.22 37.07 29.85
CA GLN A 37 -4.30 36.76 28.41
C GLN A 37 -2.98 36.17 27.90
N ASN A 38 -1.84 36.77 28.26
CA ASN A 38 -0.53 36.27 27.87
C ASN A 38 -0.24 34.89 28.46
N SER A 39 -0.63 34.67 29.72
CA SER A 39 -0.48 33.36 30.38
C SER A 39 -1.37 32.29 29.74
N ALA A 40 -2.62 32.64 29.42
CA ALA A 40 -3.53 31.75 28.70
C ALA A 40 -3.00 31.41 27.30
N ALA A 41 -2.48 32.40 26.56
CA ALA A 41 -1.87 32.17 25.26
C ALA A 41 -0.63 31.27 25.34
N ALA A 42 0.21 31.44 26.37
CA ALA A 42 1.36 30.58 26.61
C ALA A 42 0.95 29.13 26.90
N VAL A 43 -0.06 28.91 27.75
CA VAL A 43 -0.59 27.57 28.05
C VAL A 43 -1.23 26.94 26.82
N LEU A 44 -1.97 27.71 26.01
CA LEU A 44 -2.50 27.21 24.73
C LEU A 44 -1.37 26.83 23.77
N ALA A 45 -0.31 27.64 23.65
CA ALA A 45 0.83 27.29 22.81
C ALA A 45 1.54 26.03 23.29
N GLU A 46 1.81 25.92 24.60
CA GLU A 46 2.47 24.76 25.21
C GLU A 46 1.67 23.47 25.04
N THR A 47 0.33 23.55 24.97
CA THR A 47 -0.54 22.38 24.79
C THR A 47 -0.81 22.04 23.32
N LEU A 48 -1.04 23.04 22.47
CA LEU A 48 -1.43 22.84 21.07
C LEU A 48 -0.26 22.49 20.17
N THR A 49 0.93 23.07 20.39
CA THR A 49 2.11 22.75 19.59
C THR A 49 2.50 21.27 19.64
N PRO A 50 2.65 20.62 20.82
CA PRO A 50 2.95 19.19 20.86
C PRO A 50 1.80 18.33 20.35
N LEU A 51 0.55 18.79 20.47
CA LEU A 51 -0.60 18.07 19.91
C LEU A 51 -0.56 18.05 18.38
N ALA A 52 -0.23 19.19 17.75
CA ALA A 52 -0.03 19.28 16.30
C ALA A 52 1.09 18.32 15.83
N THR A 53 2.23 18.32 16.52
CA THR A 53 3.33 17.38 16.20
C THR A 53 2.89 15.91 16.34
N LYS A 54 2.10 15.57 17.36
CA LYS A 54 1.56 14.21 17.53
C LYS A 54 0.59 13.84 16.41
N ILE A 55 -0.26 14.76 15.97
CA ILE A 55 -1.20 14.54 14.85
C ILE A 55 -0.43 14.28 13.55
N ASP A 56 0.62 15.06 13.26
CA ASP A 56 1.45 14.86 12.06
C ASP A 56 2.19 13.51 12.09
N ALA A 57 2.68 13.11 13.26
CA ALA A 57 3.30 11.81 13.45
C ALA A 57 2.30 10.66 13.23
N ILE A 58 1.08 10.79 13.75
CA ILE A 58 0.00 9.81 13.52
C ILE A 58 -0.35 9.73 12.04
N ASN A 59 -0.52 10.86 11.36
CA ASN A 59 -0.83 10.88 9.93
C ASN A 59 0.25 10.19 9.10
N THR A 60 1.52 10.43 9.43
CA THR A 60 2.67 9.79 8.78
C THR A 60 2.65 8.27 8.96
N VAL A 61 2.42 7.78 10.19
CA VAL A 61 2.34 6.35 10.49
C VAL A 61 1.14 5.71 9.79
N THR A 62 -0.03 6.34 9.84
CA THR A 62 -1.26 5.84 9.20
C THR A 62 -1.09 5.72 7.68
N SER A 63 -0.47 6.72 7.04
CA SER A 63 -0.19 6.67 5.60
C SER A 63 0.78 5.54 5.25
N LYS A 64 1.83 5.34 6.07
CA LYS A 64 2.79 4.25 5.88
C LYS A 64 2.12 2.88 6.03
N ILE A 65 1.32 2.68 7.07
CA ILE A 65 0.57 1.43 7.30
C ILE A 65 -0.38 1.15 6.13
N GLY A 66 -1.11 2.17 5.65
CA GLY A 66 -2.00 2.03 4.50
C GLY A 66 -1.25 1.56 3.26
N LYS A 67 -0.11 2.18 2.95
CA LYS A 67 0.73 1.79 1.81
C LYS A 67 1.30 0.38 1.96
N GLU A 68 1.79 0.01 3.14
CA GLU A 68 2.30 -1.33 3.40
C GLU A 68 1.22 -2.40 3.25
N ALA A 69 -0.01 -2.11 3.68
CA ALA A 69 -1.16 -3.00 3.50
C ALA A 69 -1.52 -3.17 2.02
N ASP A 70 -1.56 -2.09 1.26
CA ASP A 70 -1.83 -2.11 -0.18
C ASP A 70 -0.72 -2.87 -0.94
N ASP A 71 0.54 -2.62 -0.62
CA ASP A 71 1.69 -3.29 -1.21
C ASP A 71 1.66 -4.80 -0.90
N ALA A 72 1.35 -5.19 0.34
CA ALA A 72 1.20 -6.60 0.73
C ALA A 72 0.03 -7.28 -0.02
N SER A 73 -1.10 -6.58 -0.16
CA SER A 73 -2.26 -7.07 -0.92
C SER A 73 -1.91 -7.28 -2.41
N ASN A 74 -1.24 -6.30 -3.02
CA ASN A 74 -0.79 -6.36 -4.41
C ASN A 74 0.22 -7.48 -4.65
N GLN A 75 1.15 -7.71 -3.72
CA GLN A 75 2.08 -8.83 -3.78
C GLN A 75 1.34 -10.17 -3.73
N LYS A 76 0.36 -10.32 -2.83
CA LYS A 76 -0.47 -11.53 -2.73
C LYS A 76 -1.28 -11.77 -4.01
N LEU A 77 -1.91 -10.74 -4.56
CA LEU A 77 -2.68 -10.83 -5.80
C LEU A 77 -1.80 -11.21 -6.99
N THR A 78 -0.62 -10.59 -7.10
CA THR A 78 0.37 -10.91 -8.14
C THR A 78 0.80 -12.37 -8.06
N ALA A 79 1.03 -12.88 -6.85
CA ALA A 79 1.43 -14.28 -6.66
C ALA A 79 0.29 -15.27 -6.99
N LEU A 80 -0.96 -14.94 -6.65
CA LEU A 80 -2.12 -15.74 -7.05
C LEU A 80 -2.31 -15.76 -8.57
N GLN A 81 -2.13 -14.61 -9.23
CA GLN A 81 -2.21 -14.51 -10.68
C GLN A 81 -1.16 -15.40 -11.36
N LYS A 82 0.09 -15.31 -10.89
CA LYS A 82 1.21 -16.16 -11.33
C LYS A 82 0.89 -17.66 -11.22
N ARG A 83 0.25 -18.09 -10.13
CA ARG A 83 -0.18 -19.50 -9.95
C ARG A 83 -1.31 -19.89 -10.89
N LEU A 84 -2.29 -19.00 -11.05
CA LEU A 84 -3.42 -19.23 -11.95
C LEU A 84 -2.94 -19.42 -13.39
N ASP A 85 -1.94 -18.66 -13.82
CA ASP A 85 -1.38 -18.77 -15.16
C ASP A 85 -0.68 -20.12 -15.38
N LEU A 86 0.06 -20.63 -14.40
CA LEU A 86 0.62 -22.00 -14.43
C LEU A 86 -0.48 -23.08 -14.46
N TYR A 87 -1.54 -22.93 -13.68
CA TYR A 87 -2.70 -23.84 -13.72
C TYR A 87 -3.37 -23.87 -15.10
N LYS A 88 -3.53 -22.72 -15.75
CA LYS A 88 -4.07 -22.64 -17.12
C LYS A 88 -3.18 -23.36 -18.13
N LEU A 89 -1.86 -23.32 -17.95
CA LEU A 89 -0.93 -24.06 -18.80
C LEU A 89 -1.07 -25.56 -18.62
N ILE A 90 -1.19 -26.05 -17.38
CA ILE A 90 -1.49 -27.46 -17.11
C ILE A 90 -2.80 -27.87 -17.79
N GLY A 91 -3.85 -27.05 -17.68
CA GLY A 91 -5.12 -27.28 -18.37
C GLY A 91 -4.96 -27.38 -19.90
N THR A 92 -4.14 -26.53 -20.50
CA THR A 92 -3.87 -26.55 -21.95
C THR A 92 -3.10 -27.81 -22.36
N VAL A 93 -2.11 -28.24 -21.57
CA VAL A 93 -1.38 -29.50 -21.78
C VAL A 93 -2.32 -30.72 -21.66
N ASN A 94 -3.26 -30.70 -20.71
CA ASN A 94 -4.27 -31.74 -20.56
C ASN A 94 -5.22 -31.81 -21.75
N GLN A 95 -5.68 -30.65 -22.27
CA GLN A 95 -6.48 -30.59 -23.49
C GLN A 95 -5.72 -31.14 -24.70
N ALA A 96 -4.44 -30.79 -24.84
CA ALA A 96 -3.59 -31.33 -25.90
C ALA A 96 -3.45 -32.87 -25.77
N ASN A 97 -3.27 -33.37 -24.54
CA ASN A 97 -3.22 -34.82 -24.28
C ASN A 97 -4.54 -35.53 -24.60
N GLN A 98 -5.68 -34.88 -24.34
CA GLN A 98 -6.98 -35.42 -24.71
C GLN A 98 -7.13 -35.53 -26.24
N LEU A 99 -6.81 -34.47 -26.98
CA LEU A 99 -6.81 -34.50 -28.45
C LEU A 99 -5.89 -35.61 -29.01
N ARG A 100 -4.71 -35.79 -28.40
CA ARG A 100 -3.80 -36.89 -28.73
C ARG A 100 -4.48 -38.25 -28.52
N ALA A 101 -5.12 -38.46 -27.37
CA ALA A 101 -5.81 -39.71 -27.04
C ALA A 101 -7.01 -39.98 -27.97
N GLU A 102 -7.64 -38.93 -28.49
CA GLU A 102 -8.70 -39.01 -29.50
C GLU A 102 -8.16 -39.29 -30.93
N GLY A 103 -6.85 -39.46 -31.10
CA GLY A 103 -6.23 -39.69 -32.41
C GLY A 103 -6.02 -38.42 -33.25
N LYS A 104 -6.35 -37.23 -32.72
CA LYS A 104 -6.20 -35.93 -33.40
C LYS A 104 -4.79 -35.38 -33.22
N GLY A 105 -3.78 -36.12 -33.68
CA GLY A 105 -2.36 -35.82 -33.45
C GLY A 105 -1.92 -34.42 -33.91
N ALA A 106 -2.40 -33.97 -35.07
CA ALA A 106 -2.09 -32.63 -35.58
C ALA A 106 -2.66 -31.50 -34.70
N GLU A 107 -3.94 -31.59 -34.32
CA GLU A 107 -4.60 -30.62 -33.42
C GLU A 107 -3.96 -30.63 -32.02
N ALA A 108 -3.64 -31.83 -31.51
CA ALA A 108 -2.92 -32.00 -30.26
C ALA A 108 -1.54 -31.30 -30.29
N ALA A 109 -0.80 -31.45 -31.39
CA ALA A 109 0.51 -30.83 -31.57
C ALA A 109 0.40 -29.30 -31.59
N GLU A 110 -0.56 -28.73 -32.33
CA GLU A 110 -0.79 -27.28 -32.36
C GLU A 110 -1.15 -26.73 -30.98
N LYS A 111 -2.06 -27.43 -30.28
CA LYS A 111 -2.44 -27.07 -28.91
C LYS A 111 -1.25 -27.13 -27.96
N LEU A 112 -0.40 -28.15 -28.08
CA LEU A 112 0.81 -28.28 -27.26
C LEU A 112 1.81 -27.17 -27.56
N VAL A 113 2.06 -26.84 -28.84
CA VAL A 113 2.96 -25.76 -29.27
C VAL A 113 2.52 -24.40 -28.73
N SER A 114 1.21 -24.16 -28.61
CA SER A 114 0.67 -22.92 -28.03
C SER A 114 1.15 -22.66 -26.60
N THR A 115 1.58 -23.70 -25.87
CA THR A 115 2.08 -23.58 -24.49
C THR A 115 3.55 -23.17 -24.41
N LYS A 116 4.34 -23.31 -25.49
CA LYS A 116 5.79 -23.06 -25.46
C LYS A 116 6.15 -21.65 -24.99
N LYS A 117 5.59 -20.62 -25.65
CA LYS A 117 5.89 -19.23 -25.33
C LYS A 117 5.46 -18.87 -23.89
N PRO A 118 4.23 -19.20 -23.45
CA PRO A 118 3.84 -19.00 -22.06
C PRO A 118 4.72 -19.72 -21.03
N ILE A 119 5.13 -20.97 -21.27
CA ILE A 119 6.05 -21.70 -20.38
C ILE A 119 7.42 -21.02 -20.33
N TRP A 120 7.92 -20.54 -21.47
CA TRP A 120 9.17 -19.79 -21.53
C TRP A 120 9.11 -18.51 -20.69
N GLN A 121 8.03 -17.73 -20.86
CA GLN A 121 7.79 -16.49 -20.11
C GLN A 121 7.58 -16.74 -18.62
N ALA A 122 6.94 -17.85 -18.25
CA ALA A 122 6.87 -18.30 -16.87
C ALA A 122 8.28 -18.55 -16.32
N GLY A 123 9.19 -19.15 -17.11
CA GLY A 123 10.60 -19.29 -16.74
C GLY A 123 11.32 -17.97 -16.47
N GLU A 124 11.04 -16.92 -17.24
CA GLU A 124 11.58 -15.57 -16.97
C GLU A 124 10.95 -14.92 -15.72
N THR A 125 9.68 -15.25 -15.43
CA THR A 125 8.95 -14.72 -14.27
C THR A 125 9.37 -15.40 -12.97
N PHE A 126 9.71 -16.68 -13.02
CA PHE A 126 10.11 -17.51 -11.89
C PHE A 126 11.58 -17.91 -12.02
N ALA A 127 12.48 -16.97 -11.69
CA ALA A 127 13.92 -17.16 -11.86
C ALA A 127 14.45 -18.48 -11.23
N ALA A 128 13.97 -18.85 -10.05
CA ALA A 128 14.33 -20.10 -9.36
C ALA A 128 13.92 -21.37 -10.12
N HIS A 129 12.91 -21.27 -10.99
CA HIS A 129 12.39 -22.39 -11.79
C HIS A 129 12.70 -22.25 -13.28
N LYS A 130 13.47 -21.23 -13.69
CA LYS A 130 13.78 -20.91 -15.10
C LYS A 130 14.30 -22.13 -15.85
N THR A 131 15.31 -22.80 -15.31
CA THR A 131 15.93 -23.99 -15.93
C THR A 131 14.92 -25.13 -16.09
N LYS A 132 14.07 -25.38 -15.08
CA LYS A 132 13.04 -26.43 -15.14
C LYS A 132 12.01 -26.14 -16.23
N LEU A 133 11.52 -24.90 -16.29
CA LEU A 133 10.47 -24.49 -17.24
C LEU A 133 10.99 -24.39 -18.67
N GLN A 134 12.13 -23.71 -18.89
CA GLN A 134 12.70 -23.55 -20.23
C GLN A 134 13.33 -24.85 -20.76
N GLY A 135 13.77 -25.74 -19.86
CA GLY A 135 14.21 -27.09 -20.24
C GLY A 135 13.12 -27.94 -20.90
N LEU A 136 11.83 -27.58 -20.74
CA LEU A 136 10.72 -28.29 -21.38
C LEU A 136 10.64 -28.07 -22.89
N MET A 137 11.30 -27.04 -23.45
CA MET A 137 11.16 -26.70 -24.87
C MET A 137 11.51 -27.88 -25.79
N GLY A 138 12.63 -28.56 -25.53
CA GLY A 138 13.04 -29.72 -26.33
C GLY A 138 12.04 -30.90 -26.24
N THR A 139 11.44 -31.10 -25.08
CA THR A 139 10.40 -32.13 -24.89
C THR A 139 9.12 -31.78 -25.64
N LEU A 140 8.69 -30.52 -25.58
CA LEU A 140 7.53 -30.02 -26.31
C LEU A 140 7.75 -30.14 -27.83
N ASP A 141 8.95 -29.82 -28.32
CA ASP A 141 9.29 -29.93 -29.73
C ASP A 141 9.23 -31.38 -30.22
N LYS A 142 9.82 -32.31 -29.46
CA LYS A 142 9.77 -33.75 -29.78
C LYS A 142 8.34 -34.29 -29.80
N LEU A 143 7.54 -33.97 -28.78
CA LEU A 143 6.15 -34.42 -28.68
C LEU A 143 5.30 -33.84 -29.83
N SER A 144 5.43 -32.54 -30.09
CA SER A 144 4.67 -31.90 -31.16
C SER A 144 5.02 -32.46 -32.54
N ALA A 145 6.30 -32.74 -32.82
CA ALA A 145 6.72 -33.36 -34.06
C ALA A 145 6.19 -34.80 -34.20
N ALA A 146 6.29 -35.60 -33.13
CA ALA A 146 5.78 -36.98 -33.12
C ALA A 146 4.27 -37.01 -33.39
N TRP A 147 3.50 -36.21 -32.65
CA TRP A 147 2.04 -36.17 -32.78
C TRP A 147 1.59 -35.64 -34.15
N LYS A 148 2.31 -34.64 -34.70
CA LYS A 148 2.05 -34.12 -36.05
C LYS A 148 2.32 -35.17 -37.14
N ASN A 149 3.29 -36.06 -36.91
CA ASN A 149 3.60 -37.18 -37.81
C ASN A 149 2.73 -38.43 -37.56
N GLY A 150 1.73 -38.33 -36.68
CA GLY A 150 0.78 -39.41 -36.39
C GLY A 150 1.21 -40.38 -35.29
N ASP A 151 2.40 -40.22 -34.70
CA ASP A 151 2.81 -40.99 -33.53
C ASP A 151 2.22 -40.37 -32.27
N THR A 152 1.06 -40.88 -31.84
CA THR A 152 0.36 -40.44 -30.63
C THR A 152 0.66 -41.32 -29.40
N SER A 153 1.64 -42.21 -29.47
CA SER A 153 1.93 -43.19 -28.41
C SER A 153 2.42 -42.54 -27.11
N THR A 154 3.12 -41.41 -27.22
CA THR A 154 3.79 -40.77 -26.07
C THR A 154 2.92 -39.65 -25.49
N ALA A 155 2.58 -39.76 -24.20
CA ALA A 155 1.84 -38.74 -23.45
C ALA A 155 2.76 -37.62 -22.91
N PRO A 156 2.25 -36.39 -22.70
CA PRO A 156 3.05 -35.26 -22.21
C PRO A 156 3.24 -35.28 -20.68
N ASP A 157 3.27 -36.44 -20.04
CA ASP A 157 3.28 -36.56 -18.57
C ASP A 157 4.48 -35.89 -17.91
N ALA A 158 5.66 -35.96 -18.54
CA ALA A 158 6.85 -35.28 -18.02
C ALA A 158 6.69 -33.75 -17.99
N VAL A 159 6.05 -33.18 -19.02
CA VAL A 159 5.71 -31.75 -19.07
C VAL A 159 4.73 -31.40 -17.97
N ARG A 160 3.63 -32.16 -17.87
CA ARG A 160 2.59 -31.95 -16.84
C ARG A 160 3.16 -32.02 -15.42
N LYS A 161 3.92 -33.08 -15.11
CA LYS A 161 4.54 -33.26 -13.78
C LYS A 161 5.51 -32.13 -13.43
N THR A 162 6.27 -31.62 -14.41
CA THR A 162 7.20 -30.51 -14.17
C THR A 162 6.43 -29.22 -13.84
N LEU A 163 5.33 -28.94 -14.56
CA LEU A 163 4.47 -27.78 -14.26
C LEU A 163 3.79 -27.91 -12.90
N GLU A 164 3.30 -29.11 -12.54
CA GLU A 164 2.73 -29.41 -11.22
C GLU A 164 3.76 -29.26 -10.10
N ALA A 165 5.00 -29.72 -10.32
CA ALA A 165 6.08 -29.56 -9.36
C ALA A 165 6.43 -28.08 -9.12
N VAL A 166 6.59 -27.29 -10.19
CA VAL A 166 6.84 -25.84 -10.09
C VAL A 166 5.69 -25.15 -9.35
N LEU A 167 4.45 -25.50 -9.67
CA LEU A 167 3.27 -24.96 -8.98
C LEU A 167 3.26 -25.33 -7.48
N GLY A 168 3.65 -26.56 -7.14
CA GLY A 168 3.78 -27.01 -5.75
C GLY A 168 4.91 -26.30 -4.99
N GLU A 169 6.04 -26.06 -5.64
CA GLU A 169 7.17 -25.29 -5.10
C GLU A 169 6.75 -23.85 -4.82
N LEU A 170 6.07 -23.19 -5.76
CA LEU A 170 5.51 -21.85 -5.57
C LEU A 170 4.48 -21.77 -4.44
N ASN A 171 3.80 -22.86 -4.08
CA ASN A 171 2.89 -22.92 -2.93
C ASN A 171 3.64 -22.91 -1.58
N ASN A 172 4.84 -23.47 -1.54
CA ASN A 172 5.63 -23.61 -0.33
C ASN A 172 6.49 -22.36 -0.03
N GLU A 173 6.86 -21.59 -1.05
CA GLU A 173 7.62 -20.33 -0.89
C GLU A 173 6.85 -19.19 -0.20
N GLN A 174 5.55 -19.37 0.07
CA GLN A 174 4.70 -18.38 0.75
C GLN A 174 4.38 -18.71 2.21
N LYS A 175 4.91 -19.81 2.75
CA LYS A 175 4.83 -20.15 4.17
C LYS A 175 6.05 -19.59 4.90
#